data_AF-A0A7Z9LUT8-F1
#
_entry.id   AF-A0A7Z9LUT8-F1
#
_cell.length_a   1.000
_cell.length_b   1.000
_cell.length_c   1.000
_cell.angle_alpha   90.00
_cell.angle_beta   90.00
_cell.angle_gamma   90.00
#
_symmetry.space_group_name_H-M   'P 1'
#
loop_
_entity.id
_entity.type
_entity.pdbx_description
1 polymer ?
#
loop_
_entity_poly.entity_id
_entity_poly.type
_entity_poly.pdbx_seq_one_letter_code
_entity_poly.pdbx_strand_id
1 'polypeptide(L)'
;MTDEKETVKQNKAVKFGSSVDASPECVKKAPRDTQQKFYSVSSKGVSLKLVGKEVLSSKTKDDLKTNLPKAIVVKKNLKKDVEILYESYKIFEKTHKNPKEIKEFKHACNAVILAAQKSHSAIKDKVYTIYEKKK
;
A
#
# COMPACT_ATOMS: atom_id res chain seq x y z
N MET A 1 44.90 24.08 19.77
CA MET A 1 45.02 22.62 19.66
C MET A 1 43.69 22.08 19.19
N THR A 2 43.68 21.71 17.93
CA THR A 2 42.64 20.97 17.21
C THR A 2 42.51 19.57 17.80
N ASP A 3 41.30 19.05 17.88
CA ASP A 3 41.04 17.64 17.60
C ASP A 3 39.54 17.46 17.28
N GLU A 4 39.27 17.40 15.97
CA GLU A 4 38.09 16.78 15.40
C GLU A 4 38.13 15.27 15.67
N LYS A 5 37.00 14.67 16.05
CA LYS A 5 36.75 13.27 15.73
C LYS A 5 35.41 13.11 15.04
N GLU A 6 35.57 12.89 13.74
CA GLU A 6 34.60 12.52 12.73
C GLU A 6 34.16 11.05 12.87
N THR A 7 33.00 10.75 12.29
CA THR A 7 32.44 9.43 11.91
C THR A 7 31.95 8.51 13.04
N VAL A 8 30.73 7.96 12.99
CA VAL A 8 30.22 7.05 11.96
C VAL A 8 28.71 7.23 11.71
N LYS A 9 28.36 7.41 10.44
CA LYS A 9 27.01 7.29 9.87
C LYS A 9 26.41 5.91 10.20
N GLN A 10 25.45 5.85 11.12
CA GLN A 10 24.54 4.71 11.18
C GLN A 10 23.43 4.89 10.14
N ASN A 11 23.66 4.33 8.95
CA ASN A 11 22.60 3.88 8.07
C ASN A 11 21.76 2.84 8.81
N LYS A 12 20.65 3.24 9.43
CA LYS A 12 19.65 2.31 9.96
C LYS A 12 18.25 2.68 9.45
N ALA A 13 17.85 1.88 8.46
CA ALA A 13 16.50 1.63 7.98
C ALA A 13 15.69 2.86 7.53
N VAL A 14 15.57 3.01 6.21
CA VAL A 14 14.46 3.75 5.58
C VAL A 14 13.15 3.18 6.15
N LYS A 15 12.57 3.88 7.13
CA LYS A 15 11.23 3.60 7.66
C LYS A 15 10.24 3.91 6.53
N PHE A 16 9.82 2.87 5.84
CA PHE A 16 8.80 2.97 4.81
C PHE A 16 7.46 3.39 5.43
N GLY A 17 6.96 4.56 5.01
CA GLY A 17 5.53 4.87 4.94
C GLY A 17 4.85 5.27 6.24
N SER A 18 5.13 6.47 6.74
CA SER A 18 4.13 7.26 7.47
C SER A 18 3.64 8.37 6.55
N SER A 19 2.45 8.20 5.96
CA SER A 19 1.62 9.32 5.50
C SER A 19 0.15 8.89 5.37
N VAL A 20 -0.61 9.24 6.41
CA VAL A 20 -1.98 9.84 6.48
C VAL A 20 -2.86 9.64 5.23
N ASP A 21 -4.07 9.07 5.29
CA ASP A 21 -5.29 9.77 5.75
C ASP A 21 -6.50 8.82 5.94
N ALA A 22 -6.60 8.15 7.09
CA ALA A 22 -7.86 7.60 7.61
C ALA A 22 -7.71 7.60 9.13
N SER A 23 -8.56 8.31 9.85
CA SER A 23 -8.40 8.47 11.29
C SER A 23 -8.27 7.09 11.98
N PRO A 24 -7.10 6.78 12.59
CA PRO A 24 -6.70 5.45 13.04
C PRO A 24 -7.44 4.96 14.29
N GLU A 25 -8.38 5.74 14.83
CA GLU A 25 -9.07 5.37 16.06
C GLU A 25 -10.00 4.17 15.89
N CYS A 26 -10.71 4.06 14.76
CA CYS A 26 -11.55 2.90 14.51
C CYS A 26 -10.74 1.60 14.31
N VAL A 27 -9.53 1.71 13.75
CA VAL A 27 -8.61 0.58 13.58
C VAL A 27 -8.13 0.07 14.93
N LYS A 28 -7.80 0.97 15.88
CA LYS A 28 -7.36 0.59 17.23
C LYS A 28 -8.38 -0.24 18.03
N LYS A 29 -9.65 -0.23 17.62
CA LYS A 29 -10.74 -1.00 18.26
C LYS A 29 -10.84 -2.44 17.76
N ALA A 30 -10.19 -2.77 16.64
CA ALA A 30 -10.11 -4.14 16.15
C ALA A 30 -9.06 -4.96 16.94
N PRO A 31 -9.10 -6.31 16.92
CA PRO A 31 -8.04 -7.14 17.49
C PRO A 31 -6.66 -6.83 16.91
N ARG A 32 -5.60 -6.99 17.71
CA ARG A 32 -4.22 -6.64 17.31
C ARG A 32 -3.80 -7.29 15.98
N ASP A 33 -4.14 -8.56 15.78
CA ASP A 33 -3.82 -9.25 14.54
C ASP A 33 -4.52 -8.60 13.34
N THR A 34 -5.80 -8.26 13.46
CA THR A 34 -6.59 -7.56 12.44
C THR A 34 -6.02 -6.17 12.14
N GLN A 35 -5.59 -5.43 13.17
CA GLN A 35 -4.89 -4.16 13.02
C GLN A 35 -3.61 -4.33 12.20
N GLN A 36 -2.79 -5.34 12.52
CA GLN A 36 -1.54 -5.59 11.81
C GLN A 36 -1.78 -5.92 10.33
N LYS A 37 -2.83 -6.68 10.01
CA LYS A 37 -3.22 -6.95 8.61
C LYS A 37 -3.65 -5.66 7.90
N PHE A 38 -4.41 -4.80 8.56
CA PHE A 38 -4.82 -3.50 8.02
C PHE A 38 -3.60 -2.62 7.69
N TYR A 39 -2.64 -2.49 8.62
CA TYR A 39 -1.44 -1.68 8.39
C TYR A 39 -0.54 -2.28 7.31
N SER A 40 -0.48 -3.62 7.21
CA SER A 40 0.27 -4.29 6.13
C SER A 40 -0.31 -3.95 4.75
N VAL A 41 -1.63 -4.04 4.59
CA VAL A 41 -2.32 -3.64 3.35
C VAL A 41 -2.12 -2.15 3.07
N SER A 42 -2.25 -1.31 4.09
CA SER A 42 -2.09 0.15 3.96
C SER A 42 -0.69 0.54 3.49
N SER A 43 0.34 0.00 4.13
CA SER A 43 1.74 0.25 3.77
C SER A 43 2.05 -0.21 2.34
N LYS A 44 1.61 -1.42 1.96
CA LYS A 44 1.79 -1.93 0.60
C LYS A 44 0.98 -1.14 -0.44
N GLY A 45 -0.19 -0.62 -0.07
CA GLY A 45 -0.97 0.31 -0.90
C GLY A 45 -0.20 1.60 -1.20
N VAL A 46 0.50 2.16 -0.20
CA VAL A 46 1.41 3.31 -0.39
C VAL A 46 2.58 2.93 -1.29
N SER A 47 3.20 1.77 -1.10
CA SER A 47 4.25 1.28 -2.00
C SER A 47 3.76 1.17 -3.44
N LEU A 48 2.55 0.63 -3.67
CA LEU A 48 1.95 0.51 -5.00
C LEU A 48 1.76 1.89 -5.64
N LYS A 49 1.29 2.88 -4.87
CA LYS A 49 1.16 4.26 -5.34
C LYS A 49 2.51 4.85 -5.74
N LEU A 50 3.57 4.60 -4.96
CA LEU A 50 4.91 5.13 -5.22
C LEU A 50 5.54 4.52 -6.47
N VAL A 51 5.62 3.19 -6.56
CA VAL A 51 6.13 2.51 -7.77
C VAL A 51 5.22 2.74 -8.98
N GLY A 52 3.92 2.95 -8.73
CA GLY A 52 2.96 3.35 -9.75
C GLY A 52 3.31 4.68 -10.39
N LYS A 53 3.81 5.67 -9.63
CA LYS A 53 4.26 6.95 -10.20
C LYS A 53 5.41 6.77 -11.19
N GLU A 54 6.36 5.86 -10.92
CA GLU A 54 7.47 5.54 -11.83
C GLU A 54 6.95 4.94 -13.16
N VAL A 55 5.94 4.08 -13.08
CA VAL A 55 5.27 3.54 -14.28
C VAL A 55 4.50 4.63 -15.02
N LEU A 56 3.78 5.50 -14.31
CA LEU A 56 3.02 6.60 -14.91
C LEU A 56 3.93 7.64 -15.60
N SER A 57 5.13 7.86 -15.09
CA SER A 57 6.14 8.74 -15.71
C SER A 57 6.87 8.10 -16.90
N SER A 58 6.69 6.81 -17.14
CA SER A 58 7.31 6.12 -18.28
C SER A 58 6.81 6.69 -19.61
N LYS A 59 7.70 6.87 -20.59
CA LYS A 59 7.36 7.42 -21.92
C LYS A 59 7.53 6.36 -23.00
N THR A 60 8.41 5.40 -22.78
CA THR A 60 8.77 4.37 -23.75
C THR A 60 8.44 2.97 -23.25
N LYS A 61 8.51 1.98 -24.15
CA LYS A 61 8.40 0.56 -23.79
C LYS A 61 9.56 0.10 -22.91
N ASP A 62 10.76 0.66 -23.08
CA ASP A 62 11.94 0.28 -22.30
C ASP A 62 11.88 0.82 -20.87
N ASP A 63 11.33 2.02 -20.67
CA ASP A 63 11.01 2.54 -19.33
C ASP A 63 10.05 1.59 -18.59
N LEU A 64 9.03 1.09 -19.30
CA LEU A 64 8.07 0.14 -18.74
C LEU A 64 8.73 -1.20 -18.38
N LYS A 65 9.66 -1.72 -19.20
CA LYS A 65 10.39 -2.96 -18.87
C LYS A 65 11.16 -2.84 -17.55
N THR A 66 11.65 -1.65 -17.22
CA THR A 66 12.37 -1.39 -15.96
C THR A 66 11.42 -1.22 -14.77
N ASN A 67 10.33 -0.46 -14.93
CA ASN A 67 9.50 -0.03 -13.80
C ASN A 67 8.27 -0.92 -13.55
N LEU A 68 7.70 -1.52 -14.59
CA LEU A 68 6.50 -2.36 -14.49
C LEU A 68 6.70 -3.63 -13.63
N PRO A 69 7.84 -4.36 -13.70
CA PRO A 69 8.05 -5.53 -12.86
C PRO A 69 7.96 -5.22 -11.37
N LYS A 70 8.51 -4.07 -10.93
CA LYS A 70 8.42 -3.62 -9.53
C LYS A 70 6.97 -3.44 -9.11
N ALA A 71 6.17 -2.76 -9.92
CA ALA A 71 4.74 -2.55 -9.66
C ALA A 71 3.95 -3.87 -9.64
N ILE A 72 4.29 -4.83 -10.51
CA ILE A 72 3.66 -6.16 -10.54
C ILE A 72 3.94 -6.92 -9.25
N VAL A 73 5.18 -6.92 -8.75
CA VAL A 73 5.54 -7.60 -7.50
C VAL A 73 4.78 -7.01 -6.31
N VAL A 74 4.77 -5.68 -6.19
CA VAL A 74 4.03 -5.00 -5.12
C VAL A 74 2.53 -5.31 -5.19
N LYS A 75 1.93 -5.26 -6.38
CA LYS A 75 0.51 -5.62 -6.60
C LYS A 75 0.21 -7.06 -6.19
N LYS A 76 1.04 -8.03 -6.60
CA LYS A 76 0.86 -9.44 -6.27
C LYS A 76 0.87 -9.67 -4.76
N ASN A 77 1.78 -9.02 -4.05
CA ASN A 77 1.86 -9.10 -2.59
C ASN A 77 0.67 -8.40 -1.93
N LEU A 78 0.25 -7.24 -2.43
CA LEU A 78 -0.92 -6.53 -1.92
C LEU A 78 -2.20 -7.35 -2.08
N LYS A 79 -2.39 -8.06 -3.20
CA LYS A 79 -3.56 -8.93 -3.41
C LYS A 79 -3.68 -9.98 -2.29
N LYS A 80 -2.58 -10.69 -1.99
CA LYS A 80 -2.54 -11.70 -0.93
C LYS A 80 -2.88 -11.09 0.44
N ASP A 81 -2.31 -9.93 0.74
CA ASP A 81 -2.57 -9.23 2.00
C ASP A 81 -4.02 -8.77 2.14
N VAL A 82 -4.67 -8.37 1.04
CA VAL A 82 -6.09 -8.00 1.04
C VAL A 82 -6.98 -9.21 1.32
N GLU A 83 -6.65 -10.39 0.78
CA GLU A 83 -7.36 -11.65 1.08
C GLU A 83 -7.26 -11.98 2.58
N ILE A 84 -6.05 -11.89 3.15
CA ILE A 84 -5.82 -12.12 4.58
C ILE A 84 -6.56 -11.08 5.46
N LEU A 85 -6.56 -9.80 5.04
CA LEU A 85 -7.32 -8.76 5.75
C LEU A 85 -8.82 -9.05 5.75
N TYR A 86 -9.36 -9.53 4.63
CA TYR A 86 -10.78 -9.87 4.52
C TYR A 86 -11.16 -11.05 5.42
N GLU A 87 -10.33 -12.07 5.52
CA GLU A 87 -10.52 -13.17 6.49
C GLU A 87 -10.50 -12.66 7.93
N SER A 88 -9.53 -11.81 8.26
CA SER A 88 -9.43 -11.19 9.58
C SER A 88 -10.64 -10.31 9.91
N TYR A 89 -11.15 -9.55 8.92
CA TYR A 89 -12.38 -8.78 9.04
C TYR A 89 -13.59 -9.67 9.33
N LYS A 90 -13.74 -10.80 8.63
CA LYS A 90 -14.85 -11.75 8.89
C LYS A 90 -14.82 -12.31 10.31
N ILE A 91 -13.63 -12.55 10.86
CA ILE A 91 -13.48 -12.99 12.25
C ILE A 91 -13.91 -11.85 13.18
N PHE A 92 -13.40 -10.64 12.95
CA PHE A 92 -13.78 -9.46 13.74
C PHE A 92 -15.30 -9.18 13.72
N GLU A 93 -15.94 -9.27 12.56
CA GLU A 93 -17.39 -9.10 12.39
C GLU A 93 -18.20 -10.13 13.19
N LYS A 94 -17.68 -11.36 13.35
CA LYS A 94 -18.34 -12.43 14.12
C LYS A 94 -18.12 -12.32 15.62
N THR A 95 -16.94 -11.88 16.05
CA THR A 95 -16.52 -11.92 17.46
C THR A 95 -16.77 -10.60 18.19
N HIS A 96 -16.85 -9.49 17.46
CA HIS A 96 -17.02 -8.16 18.05
C HIS A 96 -18.50 -7.81 18.23
N LYS A 97 -18.83 -7.21 19.38
CA LYS A 97 -20.23 -6.94 19.74
C LYS A 97 -20.73 -5.57 19.26
N ASN A 98 -19.84 -4.65 18.92
CA ASN A 98 -20.22 -3.28 18.56
C ASN A 98 -20.37 -3.13 17.02
N PRO A 99 -21.60 -3.04 16.49
CA PRO A 99 -21.83 -2.95 15.05
C PRO A 99 -21.33 -1.64 14.44
N LYS A 100 -21.27 -0.55 15.22
CA LYS A 100 -20.73 0.74 14.74
C LYS A 100 -19.23 0.61 14.44
N GLU A 101 -18.48 -0.02 15.33
CA GLU A 101 -17.04 -0.21 15.19
C GLU A 101 -16.70 -1.18 14.05
N ILE A 102 -17.51 -2.23 13.86
CA ILE A 102 -17.39 -3.13 12.71
C ILE A 102 -17.58 -2.34 11.40
N LYS A 103 -18.61 -1.50 11.32
CA LYS A 103 -18.88 -0.67 10.13
C LYS A 103 -17.76 0.34 9.86
N GLU A 104 -17.27 1.02 10.90
CA GLU A 104 -16.15 1.97 10.78
C GLU A 104 -14.87 1.27 10.29
N PHE A 105 -14.54 0.11 10.85
CA PHE A 105 -13.38 -0.67 10.44
C PHE A 105 -13.52 -1.18 8.99
N LYS A 106 -14.70 -1.69 8.61
CA LYS A 106 -15.00 -2.07 7.21
C LYS A 106 -14.78 -0.90 6.25
N HIS A 107 -15.24 0.29 6.63
CA HIS A 107 -15.08 1.49 5.83
C HIS A 107 -13.59 1.84 5.66
N ALA A 108 -12.80 1.77 6.72
CA ALA A 108 -11.36 1.97 6.65
C ALA A 108 -10.68 0.95 5.71
N CYS A 109 -11.01 -0.35 5.83
CA CYS A 109 -10.49 -1.38 4.91
C CYS A 109 -10.83 -1.05 3.45
N ASN A 110 -12.09 -0.70 3.18
CA ASN A 110 -12.55 -0.37 1.84
C ASN A 110 -11.82 0.85 1.27
N ALA A 111 -11.59 1.90 2.06
CA ALA A 111 -10.89 3.10 1.62
C ALA A 111 -9.46 2.77 1.12
N VAL A 112 -8.73 1.95 1.87
CA VAL A 112 -7.37 1.52 1.49
C VAL A 112 -7.39 0.66 0.22
N ILE A 113 -8.32 -0.29 0.13
CA ILE A 113 -8.47 -1.16 -1.05
C ILE A 113 -8.83 -0.33 -2.29
N LEU A 114 -9.76 0.63 -2.18
CA LEU A 114 -10.15 1.51 -3.27
C LEU A 114 -8.98 2.37 -3.75
N ALA A 115 -8.16 2.91 -2.85
CA ALA A 115 -6.97 3.68 -3.22
C ALA A 115 -5.95 2.84 -4.01
N ALA A 116 -5.75 1.59 -3.60
CA ALA A 116 -4.90 0.64 -4.33
C ALA A 116 -5.48 0.29 -5.70
N GLN A 117 -6.79 0.05 -5.80
CA GLN A 117 -7.47 -0.23 -7.07
C GLN A 117 -7.34 0.94 -8.05
N LYS A 118 -7.55 2.18 -7.60
CA LYS A 118 -7.33 3.39 -8.41
C LYS A 118 -5.91 3.45 -8.97
N SER A 119 -4.91 3.18 -8.12
CA SER A 119 -3.50 3.17 -8.54
C SER A 119 -3.23 2.08 -9.58
N HIS A 120 -3.79 0.89 -9.39
CA HIS A 120 -3.70 -0.21 -10.36
C HIS A 120 -4.35 0.14 -11.70
N SER A 121 -5.55 0.73 -11.72
CA SER A 121 -6.21 1.13 -12.95
C SER A 121 -5.39 2.16 -13.72
N ALA A 122 -4.85 3.17 -13.05
CA ALA A 122 -3.97 4.16 -13.70
C ALA A 122 -2.71 3.51 -14.32
N ILE A 123 -2.08 2.57 -13.61
CA ILE A 123 -0.93 1.80 -14.14
C ILE A 123 -1.35 1.01 -15.39
N LYS A 124 -2.50 0.32 -15.32
CA LYS A 124 -3.04 -0.46 -16.43
C LYS A 124 -3.23 0.42 -17.65
N ASP A 125 -3.95 1.54 -17.52
CA ASP A 125 -4.26 2.46 -18.62
C ASP A 125 -3.00 3.04 -19.26
N LYS A 126 -1.98 3.37 -18.46
CA LYS A 126 -0.68 3.82 -18.95
C LYS A 126 0.04 2.77 -19.78
N VAL A 127 0.07 1.52 -19.29
CA VAL A 127 0.69 0.40 -20.01
C VAL A 127 -0.03 0.18 -21.34
N TYR A 128 -1.36 0.16 -21.35
CA TYR A 128 -2.14 0.06 -22.59
C TYR A 128 -1.81 1.20 -23.55
N THR A 129 -1.75 2.44 -23.08
CA THR A 129 -1.44 3.60 -23.93
C THR A 129 -0.09 3.47 -24.64
N ILE A 130 0.95 2.98 -23.95
CA ILE A 130 2.29 2.82 -24.53
C ILE A 130 2.39 1.57 -25.43
N TYR A 131 1.76 0.46 -25.06
CA TYR A 131 1.85 -0.78 -25.80
C TYR A 131 0.93 -0.83 -27.01
N GLU A 132 -0.32 -0.39 -26.84
CA GLU A 132 -1.34 -0.43 -27.89
C GLU A 132 -1.28 0.75 -28.85
N LYS A 133 -0.40 1.77 -28.61
CA LYS A 133 -0.14 2.94 -29.48
C LYS A 133 -1.25 3.04 -30.52
N LYS A 134 -2.43 3.58 -30.15
CA LYS A 134 -3.59 3.68 -31.06
C LYS A 134 -3.04 4.03 -32.44
N LYS A 135 -3.07 3.03 -33.33
CA LYS A 135 -2.59 3.17 -34.70
C LYS A 135 -3.41 4.24 -35.39
#